data_AF-A0A378X249-F1
#
_entry.id   AF-A0A378X249-F1
#
_cell.length_a   1.000
_cell.length_b   1.000
_cell.length_c   1.000
_cell.angle_alpha   90.00
_cell.angle_beta   90.00
_cell.angle_gamma   90.00
#
_symmetry.space_group_name_H-M   'P 1'
#
loop_
_entity.id
_entity.type
_entity.pdbx_description
1 polymer ?
#
loop_
_entity_poly.entity_id
_entity_poly.type
_entity_poly.pdbx_seq_one_letter_code
_entity_poly.pdbx_strand_id
1 'polypeptide(L)'
;MSDSGGLTPLLGYIEANGDQGHERFISDDAAQDAGVGAERLLAGRPNWVRAALVVDAFLHLSTGRIDALIIHAVQYRPDRRSIQMAVPYRPHTSEQGFGVYRPKFLETNGFTDPDYGVMGEAFFAGVDAHEQAVAVWNAHLIDESV
;
A
#
# COMPACT_ATOMS: atom_id res chain seq x y z
N MET A 1 -10.56 -11.68 23.78
CA MET A 1 -9.59 -11.94 22.70
C MET A 1 -10.31 -11.62 21.41
N SER A 2 -10.13 -10.40 20.91
CA SER A 2 -10.73 -9.95 19.66
C SER A 2 -9.83 -10.40 18.53
N ASP A 3 -10.37 -11.28 17.70
CA ASP A 3 -9.83 -11.67 16.40
C ASP A 3 -9.77 -10.40 15.53
N SER A 4 -8.65 -9.68 15.59
CA SER A 4 -8.43 -8.46 14.81
C SER A 4 -8.02 -8.86 13.39
N GLY A 5 -9.00 -9.24 12.57
CA GLY A 5 -8.82 -9.65 11.17
C GLY A 5 -8.38 -8.52 10.23
N GLY A 6 -7.33 -7.77 10.60
CA GLY A 6 -6.66 -6.81 9.73
C GLY A 6 -5.56 -7.49 8.92
N LEU A 7 -5.15 -6.87 7.81
CA LEU A 7 -4.05 -7.38 6.98
C LEU A 7 -2.74 -7.37 7.78
N THR A 8 -2.09 -8.54 7.89
CA THR A 8 -0.70 -8.65 8.37
C THR A 8 0.21 -7.78 7.49
N PRO A 9 1.03 -6.87 8.07
CA PRO A 9 1.95 -6.04 7.29
C PRO A 9 2.79 -6.85 6.31
N LEU A 10 2.84 -6.40 5.05
CA LEU A 10 3.50 -7.08 3.94
C LEU A 10 4.51 -6.15 3.28
N LEU A 11 5.77 -6.57 3.22
CA LEU A 11 6.84 -5.88 2.50
C LEU A 11 7.21 -6.69 1.26
N GLY A 12 6.83 -6.21 0.08
CA GLY A 12 7.30 -6.74 -1.20
C GLY A 12 8.54 -6.02 -1.69
N TYR A 13 9.43 -6.70 -2.42
CA TYR A 13 10.62 -6.10 -3.00
C TYR A 13 11.00 -6.71 -4.35
N ILE A 14 11.77 -5.93 -5.11
CA ILE A 14 12.40 -6.33 -6.36
C ILE A 14 13.91 -6.10 -6.21
N GLU A 15 14.70 -7.09 -6.58
CA GLU A 15 16.16 -7.04 -6.57
C GLU A 15 16.74 -6.60 -7.92
N ALA A 16 18.03 -6.23 -7.93
CA ALA A 16 18.71 -5.75 -9.12
C ALA A 16 18.82 -6.79 -10.26
N ASN A 17 18.74 -8.08 -9.93
CA ASN A 17 18.70 -9.17 -10.92
C ASN A 17 17.28 -9.46 -11.44
N GLY A 18 16.26 -8.74 -10.94
CA GLY A 18 14.85 -8.94 -11.29
C GLY A 18 14.10 -9.89 -10.37
N ASP A 19 14.78 -10.55 -9.42
CA ASP A 19 14.12 -11.43 -8.46
C ASP A 19 13.14 -10.65 -7.58
N GLN A 20 12.04 -11.30 -7.24
CA GLN A 20 10.98 -10.72 -6.43
C GLN A 20 10.80 -11.54 -5.17
N GLY A 21 10.50 -10.86 -4.07
CA GLY A 21 10.22 -11.51 -2.80
C GLY A 21 9.27 -10.69 -1.94
N HIS A 22 8.81 -11.30 -0.86
CA HIS A 22 8.04 -10.60 0.15
C HIS A 22 8.31 -11.13 1.55
N GLU A 23 8.12 -10.26 2.54
CA GLU A 23 8.22 -10.55 3.96
C GLU A 23 6.89 -10.18 4.62
N ARG A 24 6.41 -11.03 5.53
CA ARG A 24 5.28 -10.74 6.41
C ARG A 24 5.81 -10.58 7.82
N PHE A 25 5.30 -9.58 8.53
CA PHE A 25 5.66 -9.32 9.93
C PHE A 25 4.51 -9.83 10.79
N ILE A 26 4.77 -10.90 11.54
CA ILE A 26 3.76 -11.58 12.35
C ILE A 26 4.23 -11.55 13.81
N SER A 27 3.57 -10.74 14.61
CA SER A 27 3.63 -10.79 16.07
C SER A 27 2.23 -10.57 16.66
N ASP A 28 2.14 -10.55 17.98
CA ASP A 28 0.90 -10.26 18.69
C ASP A 28 0.55 -8.76 18.70
N ASP A 29 1.41 -7.89 18.12
CA ASP A 29 1.23 -6.44 18.04
C ASP A 29 1.40 -5.92 16.60
N ALA A 30 0.27 -5.72 15.93
CA ALA A 30 0.23 -5.21 14.56
C ALA A 30 0.87 -3.82 14.39
N ALA A 31 0.85 -2.96 15.42
CA ALA A 31 1.47 -1.64 15.35
C ALA A 31 3.01 -1.77 15.40
N GLN A 32 3.51 -2.68 16.25
CA GLN A 32 4.92 -3.02 16.26
C GLN A 32 5.36 -3.62 14.92
N ASP A 33 4.59 -4.54 14.34
CA ASP A 33 4.88 -5.16 13.05
C ASP A 33 4.95 -4.12 11.92
N ALA A 34 4.02 -3.16 11.89
CA ALA A 34 4.05 -2.05 10.95
C ALA A 34 5.30 -1.17 11.12
N GLY A 35 5.71 -0.91 12.37
CA GLY A 35 6.93 -0.18 12.69
C GLY A 35 8.19 -0.87 12.18
N VAL A 36 8.33 -2.18 12.46
CA VAL A 36 9.46 -2.99 11.97
C VAL A 36 9.49 -3.03 10.44
N GLY A 37 8.34 -3.19 9.80
CA GLY A 37 8.22 -3.14 8.34
C GLY A 37 8.65 -1.78 7.77
N ALA A 38 8.27 -0.68 8.42
CA ALA A 38 8.64 0.67 8.01
C ALA A 38 10.14 0.92 8.15
N GLU A 39 10.76 0.51 9.26
CA GLU A 39 12.21 0.58 9.45
C GLU A 39 12.95 -0.25 8.38
N ARG A 40 12.46 -1.45 8.08
CA ARG A 40 13.02 -2.35 7.07
C ARG A 40 12.95 -1.74 5.67
N LEU A 41 11.81 -1.15 5.32
CA LEU A 41 11.61 -0.43 4.06
C LEU A 41 12.53 0.80 3.98
N LEU A 42 12.68 1.57 5.06
CA LEU A 42 13.51 2.77 5.01
C LEU A 42 14.99 2.42 4.85
N ALA A 43 15.47 1.42 5.58
CA ALA A 43 16.85 0.93 5.50
C ALA A 43 17.16 0.28 4.15
N GLY A 44 16.21 -0.47 3.58
CA GLY A 44 16.42 -1.27 2.38
C GLY A 44 17.43 -2.39 2.55
N ARG A 45 17.84 -3.00 1.43
CA ARG A 45 18.95 -3.96 1.36
C ARG A 45 19.85 -3.64 0.16
N PRO A 46 21.15 -4.01 0.17
CA PRO A 46 22.08 -3.63 -0.90
C PRO A 46 21.66 -4.00 -2.32
N ASN A 47 20.95 -5.13 -2.48
CA ASN A 47 20.48 -5.67 -3.75
C ASN A 47 19.07 -5.23 -4.13
N TRP A 48 18.33 -4.57 -3.25
CA TRP A 48 16.97 -4.08 -3.56
C TRP A 48 17.04 -2.85 -4.46
N VAL A 49 16.23 -2.86 -5.52
CA VAL A 49 16.01 -1.70 -6.39
C VAL A 49 14.73 -0.97 -6.05
N ARG A 50 13.69 -1.71 -5.66
CA ARG A 50 12.39 -1.19 -5.24
C ARG A 50 11.79 -2.06 -4.15
N ALA A 51 11.02 -1.46 -3.26
CA ALA A 51 10.23 -2.17 -2.27
C ALA A 51 8.95 -1.40 -1.95
N ALA A 52 7.92 -2.11 -1.49
CA ALA A 52 6.67 -1.53 -1.03
C ALA A 52 6.19 -2.25 0.23
N LEU A 53 5.92 -1.47 1.28
CA LEU A 53 5.25 -1.92 2.49
C LEU A 53 3.76 -1.61 2.38
N VAL A 54 2.92 -2.58 2.70
CA VAL A 54 1.46 -2.44 2.83
C VAL A 54 1.07 -2.71 4.27
N VAL A 55 0.35 -1.77 4.88
CA VAL A 55 -0.15 -1.85 6.25
C VAL A 55 -1.64 -1.55 6.27
N ASP A 56 -2.42 -2.33 7.01
CA ASP A 56 -3.81 -1.99 7.32
C ASP A 56 -3.87 -0.91 8.40
N ALA A 57 -4.47 0.23 8.09
CA ALA A 57 -4.61 1.34 9.02
C ALA A 57 -5.89 2.13 8.73
N PHE A 58 -5.96 3.36 9.23
CA PHE A 58 -7.08 4.25 9.00
C PHE A 58 -6.61 5.66 8.69
N LEU A 59 -7.35 6.34 7.79
CA LEU A 59 -7.23 7.77 7.58
C LEU A 59 -8.19 8.51 8.50
N HIS A 60 -7.73 9.62 9.05
CA HIS A 60 -8.58 10.59 9.73
C HIS A 60 -8.96 11.69 8.75
N LEU A 61 -10.21 11.68 8.32
CA LEU A 61 -10.80 12.73 7.50
C LEU A 61 -11.68 13.63 8.38
N SER A 62 -12.02 14.80 7.86
CA SER A 62 -12.98 15.70 8.51
C SER A 62 -14.37 15.08 8.66
N THR A 63 -14.70 14.12 7.80
CA THR A 63 -15.94 13.32 7.81
C THR A 63 -15.88 12.12 8.75
N GLY A 64 -14.71 11.80 9.32
CA GLY A 64 -14.51 10.71 10.26
C GLY A 64 -13.33 9.81 9.91
N ARG A 65 -13.31 8.65 10.56
CA ARG A 65 -12.29 7.61 10.34
C ARG A 65 -12.72 6.70 9.21
N ILE A 66 -11.80 6.41 8.29
CA ILE A 66 -12.01 5.42 7.21
C ILE A 66 -10.85 4.42 7.19
N ASP A 67 -11.17 3.14 7.07
CA ASP A 67 -10.16 2.09 6.94
C ASP A 67 -9.43 2.23 5.61
N ALA A 68 -8.12 1.99 5.60
CA ALA A 68 -7.29 2.15 4.42
C ALA A 68 -6.05 1.26 4.46
N LEU A 69 -5.70 0.70 3.31
CA LEU A 69 -4.36 0.14 3.13
C LEU A 69 -3.39 1.28 2.86
N ILE A 70 -2.42 1.46 3.73
CA ILE A 70 -1.32 2.43 3.55
C ILE A 70 -0.18 1.72 2.85
N ILE A 71 0.18 2.23 1.68
CA ILE A 71 1.24 1.71 0.83
C ILE A 71 2.38 2.71 0.85
N HIS A 72 3.54 2.31 1.35
CA HIS A 72 4.77 3.09 1.22
C HIS A 72 5.71 2.36 0.28
N ALA A 73 5.98 2.95 -0.89
CA ALA A 73 6.91 2.41 -1.86
C ALA A 73 8.17 3.26 -1.97
N VAL A 74 9.32 2.59 -2.05
CA VAL A 74 10.64 3.20 -2.17
C VAL A 74 11.33 2.62 -3.39
N GLN A 75 11.85 3.51 -4.25
CA GLN A 75 12.89 3.18 -5.20
C GLN A 75 14.23 3.58 -4.60
N TYR A 76 15.20 2.68 -4.54
CA TYR A 76 16.50 2.94 -3.90
C TYR A 76 17.56 3.47 -4.87
N ARG A 77 17.44 3.21 -6.17
CA ARG A 77 18.43 3.58 -7.21
C ARG A 77 17.77 4.06 -8.51
N PRO A 78 18.45 4.89 -9.34
CA PRO A 78 19.76 5.51 -9.08
C PRO A 78 19.68 6.57 -7.97
N ASP A 79 18.59 7.33 -7.93
CA ASP A 79 18.26 8.25 -6.84
C ASP A 79 17.13 7.68 -6.01
N ARG A 80 17.24 7.86 -4.68
CA ARG A 80 16.21 7.39 -3.76
C ARG A 80 14.95 8.25 -3.91
N ARG A 81 13.84 7.61 -4.20
CA ARG A 81 12.50 8.24 -4.28
C ARG A 81 11.51 7.42 -3.50
N SER A 82 10.50 8.06 -2.95
CA SER A 82 9.42 7.33 -2.29
C SER A 82 8.06 7.97 -2.55
N ILE A 83 7.04 7.13 -2.51
CA ILE A 83 5.64 7.52 -2.56
C ILE A 83 4.92 6.86 -1.40
N GLN A 84 4.01 7.59 -0.77
CA GLN A 84 3.05 7.04 0.16
C GLN A 84 1.66 7.24 -0.41
N MET A 85 0.89 6.16 -0.42
CA MET A 85 -0.49 6.13 -0.91
C MET A 85 -1.40 5.53 0.15
N ALA A 86 -2.67 5.90 0.10
CA ALA A 86 -3.73 5.21 0.79
C ALA A 86 -4.70 4.62 -0.23
N VAL A 87 -5.14 3.39 0.02
CA VAL A 87 -6.26 2.75 -0.66
C VAL A 87 -7.38 2.62 0.37
N PRO A 88 -8.28 3.62 0.48
CA PRO A 88 -9.37 3.55 1.43
C PRO A 88 -10.34 2.43 1.04
N TYR A 89 -10.89 1.74 2.02
CA TYR A 89 -11.85 0.68 1.79
C TYR A 89 -12.93 0.66 2.87
N ARG A 90 -14.04 0.01 2.53
CA ARG A 90 -15.11 -0.34 3.45
C ARG A 90 -15.01 -1.85 3.72
N PRO A 91 -14.86 -2.30 4.97
CA PRO A 91 -14.67 -3.71 5.28
C PRO A 91 -15.93 -4.51 4.95
N HIS A 92 -15.78 -5.81 4.74
CA HIS A 92 -16.89 -6.73 4.43
C HIS A 92 -17.95 -6.81 5.54
N THR A 93 -17.60 -6.43 6.77
CA THR A 93 -18.48 -6.36 7.93
C THR A 93 -19.43 -5.16 7.91
N SER A 94 -19.25 -4.23 6.96
CA SER A 94 -20.16 -3.09 6.77
C SER A 94 -21.51 -3.55 6.21
N GLU A 95 -22.61 -2.90 6.63
CA GLU A 95 -23.96 -3.14 6.10
C GLU A 95 -24.07 -2.91 4.58
N GLN A 96 -23.23 -2.04 4.03
CA GLN A 96 -23.17 -1.73 2.59
C GLN A 96 -22.23 -2.68 1.82
N GLY A 97 -21.70 -3.71 2.49
CA GLY A 97 -20.76 -4.68 1.93
C GLY A 97 -19.35 -4.14 1.72
N PHE A 98 -18.45 -4.99 1.20
CA PHE A 98 -17.08 -4.60 0.87
C PHE A 98 -17.04 -3.62 -0.31
N GLY A 99 -16.16 -2.61 -0.23
CA GLY A 99 -15.94 -1.63 -1.28
C GLY A 99 -14.55 -1.01 -1.19
N VAL A 100 -13.98 -0.63 -2.33
CA VAL A 100 -12.67 0.02 -2.42
C VAL A 100 -12.84 1.39 -3.04
N TYR A 101 -12.37 2.44 -2.39
CA TYR A 101 -12.43 3.81 -2.91
C TYR A 101 -11.20 4.13 -3.74
N ARG A 102 -11.25 5.24 -4.48
CA ARG A 102 -10.12 5.69 -5.30
C ARG A 102 -8.85 5.87 -4.44
N PRO A 103 -7.70 5.30 -4.84
CA PRO A 103 -6.43 5.53 -4.17
C PRO A 103 -6.05 7.01 -4.12
N LYS A 104 -5.32 7.39 -3.07
CA LYS A 104 -4.84 8.75 -2.85
C LYS A 104 -3.35 8.77 -2.62
N PHE A 105 -2.66 9.73 -3.22
CA PHE A 105 -1.29 10.06 -2.83
C PHE A 105 -1.31 10.87 -1.54
N LEU A 106 -0.52 10.45 -0.56
CA LEU A 106 -0.34 11.13 0.72
C LEU A 106 0.95 11.96 0.72
N GLU A 107 2.03 11.38 0.21
CA GLU A 107 3.35 11.99 0.21
C GLU A 107 4.20 11.49 -0.96
N THR A 108 5.07 12.34 -1.49
CA THR A 108 6.09 11.97 -2.47
C THR A 108 7.41 12.65 -2.15
N ASN A 109 8.52 11.91 -2.16
CA ASN A 109 9.85 12.41 -1.84
C ASN A 109 10.86 12.07 -2.95
N GLY A 110 11.81 12.98 -3.20
CA GLY A 110 12.87 12.79 -4.20
C GLY A 110 12.45 13.05 -5.66
N PHE A 111 11.27 13.63 -5.87
CA PHE A 111 10.79 14.09 -7.18
C PHE A 111 10.95 15.62 -7.27
N THR A 112 11.45 16.12 -8.41
CA THR A 112 11.51 17.56 -8.68
C THR A 112 10.13 18.10 -9.10
N ASP A 113 9.40 17.34 -9.90
CA ASP A 113 8.03 17.63 -10.33
C ASP A 113 7.27 16.30 -10.45
N PRO A 114 6.54 15.89 -9.39
CA PRO A 114 5.85 14.60 -9.37
C PRO A 114 4.62 14.60 -10.29
N ASP A 115 4.65 13.77 -11.33
CA ASP A 115 3.49 13.52 -12.19
C ASP A 115 2.56 12.46 -11.56
N TYR A 116 1.55 12.93 -10.83
CA TYR A 116 0.57 12.06 -10.17
C TYR A 116 -0.34 11.31 -11.14
N GLY A 117 -0.53 11.81 -12.37
CA GLY A 117 -1.30 11.12 -13.40
C GLY A 117 -0.57 9.86 -13.84
N VAL A 118 0.69 10.00 -14.24
CA VAL A 118 1.54 8.87 -14.65
C VAL A 118 1.76 7.88 -13.51
N MET A 119 1.97 8.36 -12.28
CA MET A 119 2.11 7.47 -11.12
C MET A 119 0.81 6.70 -10.83
N GLY A 120 -0.35 7.34 -10.97
CA GLY A 120 -1.65 6.69 -10.83
C GLY A 120 -1.89 5.62 -11.90
N GLU A 121 -1.59 5.93 -13.16
CA GLU A 121 -1.66 4.96 -14.27
C GLU A 121 -0.74 3.76 -14.02
N ALA A 122 0.49 3.99 -13.54
CA ALA A 122 1.41 2.92 -13.20
C ALA A 122 0.91 2.02 -12.05
N PHE A 123 0.24 2.61 -11.05
CA PHE A 123 -0.41 1.85 -9.98
C PHE A 123 -1.50 0.93 -10.54
N PHE A 124 -2.42 1.48 -11.35
CA PHE A 124 -3.51 0.70 -11.93
C PHE A 124 -3.03 -0.34 -12.95
N ALA A 125 -1.98 -0.06 -13.72
CA ALA A 125 -1.34 -1.06 -14.57
C ALA A 125 -0.84 -2.28 -13.76
N GLY A 126 -0.35 -2.05 -12.53
CA GLY A 126 0.02 -3.12 -11.61
C GLY A 126 -1.18 -3.90 -11.08
N VAL A 127 -2.29 -3.21 -10.78
CA VAL A 127 -3.57 -3.84 -10.41
C VAL A 127 -4.09 -4.73 -11.53
N ASP A 128 -4.10 -4.22 -12.76
CA ASP A 128 -4.63 -4.90 -13.95
C ASP A 128 -3.77 -6.11 -14.35
N ALA A 129 -2.47 -6.07 -14.08
CA ALA A 129 -1.56 -7.18 -14.36
C ALA A 129 -1.79 -8.41 -13.45
N HIS A 130 -2.50 -8.26 -12.33
CA HIS A 130 -2.76 -9.36 -11.41
C HIS A 130 -4.18 -9.91 -11.61
N GLU A 131 -4.28 -11.05 -12.31
CA GLU A 131 -5.55 -11.64 -12.78
C GLU A 131 -6.64 -11.78 -11.69
N GLN A 132 -6.25 -12.11 -10.46
CA GLN A 132 -7.21 -12.24 -9.35
C GLN A 132 -7.56 -10.90 -8.70
N ALA A 133 -6.64 -9.93 -8.71
CA ALA A 133 -6.85 -8.65 -8.05
C ALA A 133 -7.76 -7.77 -8.89
N VAL A 134 -7.55 -7.73 -10.21
CA VAL A 134 -8.38 -6.95 -11.14
C VAL A 134 -9.86 -7.31 -11.05
N ALA A 135 -10.19 -8.59 -10.82
CA ALA A 135 -11.57 -9.02 -10.62
C ALA A 135 -12.20 -8.41 -9.34
N VAL A 136 -11.44 -8.33 -8.25
CA VAL A 136 -11.88 -7.69 -7.00
C VAL A 136 -12.06 -6.19 -7.20
N TRP A 137 -11.11 -5.52 -7.85
CA TRP A 137 -11.21 -4.09 -8.14
C TRP A 137 -12.42 -3.77 -9.02
N ASN A 138 -12.63 -4.50 -10.12
CA ASN A 138 -13.78 -4.29 -11.01
C ASN A 138 -15.14 -4.52 -10.32
N ALA A 139 -15.20 -5.45 -9.36
CA ALA A 139 -16.44 -5.75 -8.65
C ALA A 139 -16.76 -4.77 -7.51
N HIS A 140 -15.74 -4.11 -6.94
CA HIS A 140 -15.87 -3.38 -5.67
C HIS A 140 -15.38 -1.93 -5.71
N LEU A 141 -14.85 -1.44 -6.84
CA LEU A 141 -14.43 -0.05 -6.97
C LEU A 141 -15.63 0.89 -6.86
N ILE A 142 -15.56 1.80 -5.90
CA ILE A 142 -16.48 2.91 -5.73
C ILE A 142 -15.82 4.13 -6.37
N ASP A 143 -16.40 4.63 -7.47
CA ASP A 143 -15.91 5.81 -8.19
C ASP A 143 -16.32 7.12 -7.47
N GLU A 144 -16.12 7.16 -6.16
CA GLU A 144 -16.32 8.32 -5.30
C GLU A 144 -15.03 8.56 -4.51
N SER A 145 -14.65 9.83 -4.37
CA SER A 145 -13.56 10.23 -3.48
C SER A 145 -14.11 10.48 -2.07
N VAL A 146 -13.53 9.83 -1.08
CA VAL A 146 -13.84 9.97 0.35
C VAL A 146 -13.07 11.06 1.05
#